data_AF-A0A0R2KMN1-F1
#
_entry.id   AF-A0A0R2KMN1-F1
#
_cell.length_a   1.000
_cell.length_b   1.000
_cell.length_c   1.000
_cell.angle_alpha   90.00
_cell.angle_beta   90.00
_cell.angle_gamma   90.00
#
_symmetry.space_group_name_H-M   'P 1'
#
loop_
_entity.id
_entity.type
_entity.pdbx_description
1 polymer ?
#
loop_
_entity_poly.entity_id
_entity_poly.type
_entity_poly.pdbx_seq_one_letter_code
_entity_poly.pdbx_strand_id
1 'polypeptide(L)'
;MDERTMFSEHKEKYLTRNVKAVVPMLLQLFCWDLIGKKALKGAELDYLQIFEIKQTDEGSEITHRQEQPKFVETYEIPKRKLPELKIWVIDDGEHLTMLLPEDY
;
A
#
# COMPACT_ATOMS: atom_id res chain seq x y z
N MET A 1 17.94 -21.52 -3.15
CA MET A 1 17.44 -20.15 -3.11
C MET A 1 16.16 -20.23 -2.32
N ASP A 2 16.13 -19.60 -1.15
CA ASP A 2 14.90 -19.51 -0.36
C ASP A 2 14.03 -18.49 -1.11
N GLU A 3 13.05 -18.97 -1.89
CA GLU A 3 12.08 -18.10 -2.59
C GLU A 3 11.18 -17.48 -1.52
N ARG A 4 11.68 -16.47 -0.81
CA ARG A 4 10.86 -15.70 0.12
C ARG A 4 9.78 -15.01 -0.69
N THR A 5 8.55 -15.48 -0.56
CA THR A 5 7.37 -14.89 -1.21
C THR A 5 7.21 -13.44 -0.71
N MET A 6 7.16 -12.50 -1.64
CA MET A 6 6.89 -11.09 -1.35
C MET A 6 5.52 -10.94 -0.69
N PHE A 7 5.44 -10.07 0.33
CA PHE A 7 4.26 -9.77 1.12
C PHE A 7 3.58 -11.00 1.77
N SER A 8 4.38 -11.99 2.18
CA SER A 8 3.89 -13.13 2.96
C SER A 8 3.13 -12.67 4.22
N GLU A 9 2.00 -13.34 4.51
CA GLU A 9 1.15 -13.01 5.65
C GLU A 9 1.81 -13.24 7.02
N HIS A 10 2.88 -14.05 7.07
CA HIS A 10 3.61 -14.35 8.29
C HIS A 10 4.64 -13.27 8.68
N LYS A 11 4.94 -12.34 7.78
CA LYS A 11 5.87 -11.24 8.06
C LYS A 11 5.20 -10.22 8.98
N GLU A 12 5.97 -9.71 9.94
CA GLU A 12 5.49 -8.66 10.82
C GLU A 12 5.24 -7.37 10.02
N LYS A 13 4.17 -6.67 10.40
CA LYS A 13 3.73 -5.43 9.74
C LYS A 13 3.99 -4.24 10.65
N TYR A 14 4.80 -3.32 10.17
CA TYR A 14 5.15 -2.08 10.82
C TYR A 14 4.62 -0.88 10.04
N LEU A 15 4.47 0.23 10.74
CA LEU A 15 4.17 1.52 10.14
C LEU A 15 5.04 2.60 10.80
N THR A 16 5.43 3.61 10.05
CA THR A 16 6.17 4.74 10.61
C THR A 16 5.28 5.56 11.55
N ARG A 17 5.91 6.32 12.44
CA ARG A 17 5.18 7.25 13.32
C ARG A 17 4.35 8.26 12.53
N ASN A 18 4.86 8.69 11.38
CA ASN A 18 4.19 9.67 10.54
C ASN A 18 2.95 9.07 9.88
N VAL A 19 3.04 7.85 9.31
CA VAL A 19 1.87 7.10 8.81
C VAL A 19 0.81 6.96 9.89
N LYS A 20 1.21 6.59 11.12
CA LYS A 20 0.29 6.49 12.27
C LYS A 20 -0.47 7.78 12.53
N ALA A 21 0.20 8.92 12.34
CA ALA A 21 -0.33 10.24 12.68
C ALA A 21 -1.24 10.81 11.59
N VAL A 22 -0.90 10.62 10.30
CA VAL A 22 -1.59 11.33 9.20
C VAL A 22 -2.45 10.44 8.30
N VAL A 23 -2.19 9.13 8.24
CA VAL A 23 -2.97 8.22 7.39
C VAL A 23 -4.15 7.68 8.19
N PRO A 24 -5.41 7.85 7.75
CA PRO A 24 -6.57 7.27 8.45
C PRO A 24 -6.46 5.75 8.60
N MET A 25 -6.79 5.21 9.77
CA MET A 25 -6.67 3.76 10.06
C MET A 25 -7.37 2.87 9.01
N LEU A 26 -8.55 3.26 8.53
CA LEU A 26 -9.25 2.51 7.48
C LEU A 26 -8.50 2.50 6.15
N LEU A 27 -7.78 3.57 5.82
CA LEU A 27 -6.93 3.63 4.62
C LEU A 27 -5.69 2.74 4.79
N GLN A 28 -5.09 2.71 5.98
CA GLN A 28 -3.98 1.79 6.30
C GLN A 28 -4.43 0.32 6.11
N LEU A 29 -5.56 -0.06 6.69
CA LEU A 29 -6.14 -1.40 6.57
C LEU A 29 -6.48 -1.76 5.12
N PHE A 30 -7.02 -0.80 4.36
CA PHE A 30 -7.32 -0.98 2.94
C PHE A 30 -6.07 -1.29 2.11
N CYS A 31 -4.98 -0.56 2.32
CA CYS A 31 -3.71 -0.83 1.64
C CYS A 31 -3.19 -2.24 1.96
N TRP A 32 -3.19 -2.63 3.24
CA TRP A 32 -2.76 -3.97 3.65
C TRP A 32 -3.62 -5.10 3.05
N ASP A 33 -4.94 -4.90 3.02
CA ASP A 33 -5.88 -5.88 2.48
C ASP A 33 -5.71 -6.06 0.96
N LEU A 34 -5.52 -4.99 0.20
CA LEU A 34 -5.30 -5.07 -1.25
C LEU A 34 -4.01 -5.81 -1.61
N ILE A 35 -2.90 -5.52 -0.91
CA ILE A 35 -1.64 -6.24 -1.10
C ILE A 35 -1.82 -7.71 -0.75
N GLY A 36 -2.40 -8.01 0.42
CA GLY A 36 -2.63 -9.38 0.88
C GLY A 36 -3.49 -10.18 -0.09
N LYS A 37 -4.55 -9.58 -0.64
CA LYS A 37 -5.40 -10.21 -1.66
C LYS A 37 -4.64 -10.52 -2.95
N LYS A 38 -3.71 -9.65 -3.38
CA LYS A 38 -2.88 -9.93 -4.56
C LYS A 38 -1.90 -11.07 -4.28
N ALA A 39 -1.23 -11.05 -3.12
CA ALA A 39 -0.32 -12.12 -2.69
C ALA A 39 -1.04 -13.48 -2.61
N LEU A 40 -2.23 -13.55 -1.98
CA LEU A 40 -3.04 -14.77 -1.87
C LEU A 40 -3.51 -15.33 -3.22
N LYS A 41 -3.67 -14.46 -4.23
CA LYS A 41 -4.02 -14.87 -5.60
C LYS A 41 -2.81 -15.33 -6.42
N GLY A 42 -1.61 -15.35 -5.84
CA GLY A 42 -0.37 -15.72 -6.52
C GLY A 42 0.09 -14.66 -7.53
N ALA A 43 -0.27 -13.40 -7.33
CA ALA A 43 0.29 -12.31 -8.14
C ALA A 43 1.79 -12.17 -7.87
N GLU A 44 2.57 -11.94 -8.93
CA GLU A 44 3.98 -11.58 -8.81
C GLU A 44 4.07 -10.11 -8.35
N LEU A 45 4.61 -9.90 -7.14
CA LEU A 45 4.76 -8.59 -6.51
C LEU A 45 6.26 -8.26 -6.45
N ASP A 46 6.62 -7.01 -6.76
CA ASP A 46 7.94 -6.49 -6.36
C ASP A 46 7.97 -6.20 -4.85
N TYR A 47 9.08 -5.66 -4.37
CA TYR A 47 9.24 -5.27 -2.98
C TYR A 47 8.50 -3.96 -2.62
N LEU A 48 7.96 -3.21 -3.59
CA LEU A 48 7.46 -1.84 -3.40
C LEU A 48 6.04 -1.65 -3.93
N GLN A 49 5.10 -1.48 -3.01
CA GLN A 49 3.71 -1.20 -3.34
C GLN A 49 3.40 0.27 -3.06
N ILE A 50 2.82 0.95 -4.06
CA ILE A 50 2.60 2.39 -4.02
C ILE A 50 1.10 2.68 -4.07
N PHE A 51 0.62 3.49 -3.13
CA PHE A 51 -0.74 4.04 -3.14
C PHE A 51 -0.67 5.56 -3.25
N GLU A 52 -1.33 6.10 -4.27
CA GLU A 52 -1.46 7.55 -4.47
C GLU A 52 -2.92 7.93 -4.24
N ILE A 53 -3.16 8.82 -3.28
CA ILE A 53 -4.49 9.30 -2.94
C ILE A 53 -4.64 10.73 -3.43
N LYS A 54 -5.67 10.98 -4.22
CA LYS A 54 -6.02 12.31 -4.75
C LYS A 54 -7.46 12.63 -4.42
N GLN A 55 -7.75 13.89 -4.17
CA GLN A 55 -9.13 14.34 -4.06
C GLN A 55 -9.72 14.56 -5.46
N THR A 56 -10.97 14.16 -5.63
CA THR A 56 -11.78 14.40 -6.83
C THR A 56 -13.00 15.20 -6.42
N ASP A 57 -13.72 15.86 -7.33
CA ASP A 57 -14.90 16.66 -6.97
C ASP A 57 -15.93 15.85 -6.15
N GLU A 58 -16.10 14.58 -6.49
CA GLU A 58 -17.08 13.67 -5.89
C GLU A 58 -16.59 12.92 -4.64
N GLY A 59 -15.28 12.98 -4.33
CA GLY A 59 -14.70 12.24 -3.20
C GLY A 59 -13.19 12.13 -3.29
N SER A 60 -12.66 10.92 -3.37
CA SER A 60 -11.24 10.66 -3.54
C SER A 60 -11.00 9.50 -4.48
N GLU A 61 -9.84 9.48 -5.08
CA GLU A 61 -9.34 8.41 -5.92
C GLU A 61 -8.08 7.83 -5.26
N ILE A 62 -7.95 6.50 -5.26
CA ILE A 62 -6.76 5.79 -4.80
C ILE A 62 -6.20 5.00 -5.97
N THR A 63 -4.98 5.30 -6.40
CA THR A 63 -4.24 4.52 -7.38
C THR A 63 -3.25 3.59 -6.66
N HIS A 64 -3.45 2.28 -6.75
CA HIS A 64 -2.52 1.24 -6.31
C HIS A 64 -1.67 0.77 -7.49
N ARG A 65 -0.35 0.79 -7.36
CA ARG A 65 0.58 0.37 -8.42
C ARG A 65 1.85 -0.26 -7.87
N GLN A 66 2.55 -0.97 -8.74
CA GLN A 66 3.91 -1.46 -8.54
C GLN A 66 4.73 -1.29 -9.84
N GLU A 67 6.04 -1.50 -9.79
CA GLU A 67 6.95 -1.29 -10.92
C GLU A 67 7.25 -2.58 -11.69
N GLN A 68 7.43 -3.72 -11.03
CA GLN A 68 7.78 -5.00 -11.68
C GLN A 68 7.08 -6.24 -11.08
N PRO A 69 6.34 -7.03 -11.89
CA PRO A 69 5.75 -6.61 -13.16
C PRO A 69 4.88 -5.38 -12.98
N LYS A 70 4.86 -4.49 -13.97
CA LYS A 70 4.08 -3.25 -13.90
C LYS A 70 2.58 -3.57 -13.77
N PHE A 71 1.94 -3.05 -12.74
CA PHE A 71 0.49 -2.97 -12.68
C PHE A 71 0.05 -1.60 -12.14
N VAL A 72 -1.16 -1.18 -12.51
CA VAL A 72 -1.84 0.01 -11.98
C VAL A 72 -3.33 -0.31 -11.86
N GLU A 73 -3.93 0.00 -10.73
CA GLU A 73 -5.35 -0.19 -10.44
C GLU A 73 -5.88 1.03 -9.67
N THR A 74 -7.08 1.49 -9.99
CA THR A 74 -7.65 2.71 -9.42
C THR A 74 -8.98 2.41 -8.74
N TYR A 75 -9.18 3.00 -7.56
CA TYR A 75 -10.38 2.86 -6.74
C TYR A 75 -11.00 4.23 -6.45
N GLU A 76 -12.27 4.38 -6.81
CA GLU A 76 -13.05 5.57 -6.45
C GLU A 76 -13.66 5.41 -5.05
N ILE A 77 -13.47 6.44 -4.23
CA ILE A 77 -14.02 6.55 -2.88
C ILE A 77 -15.02 7.73 -2.89
N PRO A 78 -16.27 7.48 -3.31
CA PRO A 78 -17.26 8.54 -3.41
C PRO A 78 -17.64 9.10 -2.04
N LYS A 79 -18.00 10.38 -2.00
CA LYS A 79 -18.51 11.10 -0.82
C LYS A 79 -17.56 11.17 0.37
N ARG A 80 -16.27 10.83 0.18
CA ARG A 80 -15.25 10.92 1.23
C ARG A 80 -14.01 11.59 0.68
N LYS A 81 -13.60 12.69 1.32
CA LYS A 81 -12.34 13.39 1.05
C LYS A 81 -11.26 12.81 1.96
N LEU A 82 -10.38 12.00 1.40
CA LEU A 82 -9.18 11.50 2.07
C LEU A 82 -8.06 12.53 1.95
N PRO A 83 -7.07 12.54 2.86
CA PRO A 83 -5.89 13.38 2.69
C PRO A 83 -5.15 12.99 1.41
N GLU A 84 -4.72 13.98 0.63
CA GLU A 84 -3.87 13.74 -0.53
C GLU A 84 -2.47 13.39 -0.04
N LEU A 85 -2.02 12.19 -0.36
CA LEU A 85 -0.72 11.68 0.06
C LEU A 85 -0.32 10.48 -0.80
N LYS A 86 0.96 10.12 -0.70
CA LYS A 86 1.51 8.90 -1.28
C LYS A 86 1.96 7.99 -0.14
N ILE A 87 1.61 6.72 -0.21
CA ILE A 87 2.04 5.69 0.75
C ILE A 87 2.90 4.68 0.01
N TRP A 88 4.03 4.32 0.61
CA TRP A 88 4.82 3.16 0.23
C TRP A 88 4.61 2.04 1.23
N VAL A 89 4.51 0.82 0.72
CA VAL A 89 4.60 -0.40 1.53
C VAL A 89 5.77 -1.21 0.97
N ILE A 90 6.80 -1.37 1.80
CA ILE A 90 8.05 -2.04 1.44
C ILE A 90 8.09 -3.40 2.12
N ASP A 91 8.45 -4.43 1.37
CA ASP A 91 8.91 -5.72 1.89
C ASP A 91 10.44 -5.77 1.79
N ASP A 92 11.15 -5.68 2.92
CA ASP A 92 12.62 -5.72 2.94
C ASP A 92 13.19 -7.17 2.97
N GLY A 93 12.31 -8.17 2.92
CA GLY A 93 12.64 -9.58 3.02
C GLY A 93 12.52 -10.17 4.42
N GLU A 94 12.44 -9.34 5.47
CA GLU A 94 12.22 -9.74 6.87
C GLU A 94 10.88 -9.21 7.41
N HIS A 95 10.59 -7.94 7.18
CA HIS A 95 9.40 -7.26 7.68
C HIS A 95 8.73 -6.44 6.57
N LEU A 96 7.45 -6.12 6.81
CA LEU A 96 6.67 -5.25 5.95
C LEU A 96 6.54 -3.88 6.62
N THR A 97 6.89 -2.81 5.92
CA THR A 97 6.83 -1.45 6.48
C THR A 97 5.98 -0.54 5.62
N MET A 98 4.96 0.08 6.21
CA MET A 98 4.20 1.18 5.61
C MET A 98 4.80 2.52 6.03
N LEU A 99 5.13 3.36 5.05
CA LEU A 99 5.75 4.66 5.24
C LEU A 99 5.23 5.68 4.23
N LEU A 100 5.44 6.96 4.52
CA LEU A 100 5.33 8.01 3.49
C LEU A 100 6.69 8.14 2.78
N PRO A 101 6.73 8.54 1.49
CA PRO A 101 8.00 8.76 0.78
C PRO A 101 8.95 9.72 1.49
N GLU A 102 8.42 10.68 2.24
CA GLU A 102 9.19 11.65 3.00
C GLU A 102 9.86 11.06 4.26
N ASP A 103 9.44 9.85 4.68
CA ASP A 103 10.06 9.13 5.79
C ASP A 103 11.24 8.23 5.35
N TYR A 104 11.46 8.06 4.03
CA TYR A 104 12.51 7.22 3.44
C TYR A 104 13.80 8.01 3.18
#